data_AF-A0A965A8J7-F1
#
_entry.id   AF-A0A965A8J7-F1
#
_cell.length_a   1.000
_cell.length_b   1.000
_cell.length_c   1.000
_cell.angle_alpha   90.00
_cell.angle_beta   90.00
_cell.angle_gamma   90.00
#
_symmetry.space_group_name_H-M   'P 1'
#
loop_
_entity.id
_entity.type
_entity.pdbx_description
1 polymer ?
#
loop_
_entity_poly.entity_id
_entity_poly.type
_entity_poly.pdbx_seq_one_letter_code
_entity_poly.pdbx_strand_id
1 'polypeptide(L)'
;MVSGEQNTFTAKEIMAEAADTLDERGLDYGHPAVNIRRIANLWATYFGREIDPLDVCICMALVKVSRIVETPNRDSFVDLVSYAALAGESVIGDWDNIGNDY
;
A
#
# COMPACT_ATOMS: atom_id res chain seq x y z
N MET A 1 -25.26 6.55 -28.76
CA MET A 1 -24.74 5.28 -28.21
C MET A 1 -23.26 5.48 -27.93
N VAL A 2 -22.89 5.68 -26.67
CA VAL A 2 -21.51 5.51 -26.21
C VAL A 2 -21.55 4.22 -25.41
N SER A 3 -20.90 3.17 -25.93
CA SER A 3 -20.74 1.92 -25.21
C SER A 3 -19.81 2.20 -24.02
N GLY A 4 -20.41 2.40 -22.83
CA GLY A 4 -19.65 2.38 -21.60
C GLY A 4 -19.24 0.93 -21.35
N GLU A 5 -18.03 0.56 -21.75
CA GLU A 5 -17.35 -0.59 -21.17
C GLU A 5 -17.35 -0.36 -19.66
N GLN A 6 -18.21 -1.11 -18.96
CA GLN A 6 -18.09 -1.21 -17.52
C GLN A 6 -16.71 -1.78 -17.26
N ASN A 7 -15.92 -1.07 -16.47
CA ASN A 7 -14.60 -1.47 -16.02
C ASN A 7 -14.78 -2.71 -15.11
N THR A 8 -15.08 -3.87 -15.69
CA THR A 8 -15.36 -5.10 -14.97
C THR A 8 -14.05 -5.83 -14.77
N PHE A 9 -13.50 -5.70 -13.57
CA PHE A 9 -12.38 -6.49 -13.08
C PHE A 9 -12.88 -7.42 -11.97
N THR A 10 -12.33 -8.62 -11.93
CA THR A 10 -12.62 -9.63 -10.91
C THR A 10 -11.76 -9.41 -9.67
N ALA A 11 -12.21 -9.90 -8.52
CA ALA A 11 -11.40 -9.89 -7.30
C ALA A 11 -10.04 -10.56 -7.50
N LYS A 12 -9.98 -11.61 -8.34
CA LYS A 12 -8.73 -12.32 -8.66
C LYS A 12 -7.74 -11.43 -9.40
N GLU A 13 -8.20 -10.64 -10.37
CA GLU A 13 -7.35 -9.72 -11.14
C GLU A 13 -6.82 -8.57 -10.27
N ILE A 14 -7.64 -8.04 -9.36
CA ILE A 14 -7.18 -7.03 -8.39
C ILE A 14 -6.07 -7.60 -7.52
N MET A 15 -6.25 -8.82 -6.99
CA MET A 15 -5.22 -9.45 -6.14
C MET A 15 -3.93 -9.74 -6.91
N ALA A 16 -4.04 -10.22 -8.16
CA ALA A 16 -2.87 -10.52 -8.99
C ALA A 16 -2.06 -9.25 -9.26
N GLU A 17 -2.71 -8.17 -9.70
CA GLU A 17 -2.04 -6.91 -9.96
C GLU A 17 -1.50 -6.24 -8.69
N ALA A 18 -2.20 -6.39 -7.56
CA ALA A 18 -1.69 -5.90 -6.28
C ALA A 18 -0.38 -6.60 -5.90
N ALA A 19 -0.23 -7.89 -6.22
CA ALA A 19 1.02 -8.62 -6.04
C ALA A 19 2.10 -8.11 -7.03
N ASP A 20 1.79 -8.00 -8.32
CA ASP A 20 2.71 -7.48 -9.33
C ASP A 20 3.23 -6.07 -8.97
N THR A 21 2.33 -5.21 -8.47
CA THR A 21 2.66 -3.84 -8.03
C THR A 21 3.65 -3.83 -6.87
N LEU A 22 3.58 -4.80 -5.96
CA LEU A 22 4.52 -4.89 -4.83
C LEU A 22 5.92 -5.26 -5.30
N ASP A 23 6.01 -6.15 -6.30
CA ASP A 23 7.27 -6.58 -6.91
C ASP A 23 7.90 -5.44 -7.75
N GLU A 24 7.11 -4.79 -8.62
CA GLU A 24 7.56 -3.70 -9.49
C GLU A 24 8.03 -2.48 -8.69
N ARG A 25 7.29 -2.09 -7.64
CA ARG A 25 7.69 -0.95 -6.79
C ARG A 25 9.00 -1.21 -6.04
N GLY A 26 9.33 -2.46 -5.77
CA GLY A 26 10.62 -2.85 -5.20
C GLY A 26 11.80 -2.50 -6.12
N LEU A 27 11.60 -2.54 -7.44
CA LEU A 27 12.63 -2.25 -8.45
C LEU A 27 12.87 -0.74 -8.63
N ASP A 28 11.80 0.06 -8.66
CA ASP A 28 11.90 1.50 -8.98
C ASP A 28 12.17 2.40 -7.77
N TYR A 29 11.63 2.04 -6.60
CA TYR A 29 11.63 2.92 -5.42
C TYR A 29 12.34 2.32 -4.20
N GLY A 30 12.94 1.14 -4.35
CA GLY A 30 13.44 0.31 -3.26
C GLY A 30 12.32 -0.44 -2.53
N HIS A 31 12.69 -1.47 -1.76
CA HIS A 31 11.73 -2.39 -1.13
C HIS A 31 10.61 -1.62 -0.40
N PRO A 32 9.32 -1.93 -0.62
CA PRO A 32 8.19 -1.22 -0.02
C PRO A 32 8.31 -1.03 1.49
N ALA A 33 8.83 -2.04 2.18
CA ALA A 33 9.07 -1.98 3.63
C ALA A 33 10.06 -0.87 4.05
N VAL A 34 11.12 -0.63 3.27
CA VAL A 34 12.08 0.47 3.53
C VAL A 34 11.37 1.82 3.38
N ASN A 35 10.51 1.96 2.36
CA ASN A 35 9.77 3.18 2.13
C ASN A 35 8.73 3.44 3.24
N ILE A 36 8.01 2.40 3.66
CA ILE A 36 7.05 2.51 4.78
C ILE A 36 7.76 2.94 6.07
N ARG A 37 8.90 2.32 6.40
CA ARG A 37 9.69 2.72 7.58
C ARG A 37 10.15 4.18 7.50
N ARG A 38 10.59 4.62 6.32
CA ARG A 38 10.97 6.02 6.11
C ARG A 38 9.79 6.97 6.34
N ILE A 39 8.60 6.61 5.84
CA ILE A 39 7.38 7.41 6.06
C ILE A 39 7.02 7.44 7.54
N ALA A 40 7.10 6.31 8.25
CA ALA A 40 6.83 6.23 9.68
C ALA A 40 7.74 7.18 10.47
N ASN A 41 9.06 7.17 10.20
CA ASN A 41 10.01 8.09 10.82
C ASN A 41 9.74 9.57 10.51
N LEU A 42 9.38 9.88 9.26
CA LEU A 42 9.01 11.24 8.85
C LEU A 42 7.77 11.72 9.59
N TRP A 43 6.73 10.90 9.66
CA TRP A 43 5.48 11.22 10.35
C TRP A 43 5.70 11.34 11.86
N ALA A 44 6.47 10.42 12.46
CA ALA A 44 6.80 10.47 13.87
C ALA A 44 7.50 11.79 14.24
N THR A 45 8.49 12.18 13.43
CA THR A 45 9.20 13.45 13.60
C THR A 45 8.26 14.65 13.43
N TYR A 46 7.42 14.62 12.41
CA TYR A 46 6.52 15.73 12.08
C TYR A 46 5.42 15.95 13.13
N PHE A 47 4.82 14.87 13.63
CA PHE A 47 3.72 14.93 14.59
C PHE A 47 4.19 14.89 16.06
N GLY A 48 5.47 14.64 16.31
CA GLY A 48 6.03 14.58 17.66
C GLY A 48 5.49 13.42 18.50
N ARG A 49 5.12 12.30 17.86
CA ARG A 49 4.65 11.08 18.52
C ARG A 49 5.19 9.85 17.80
N GLU A 50 5.20 8.72 18.49
CA GLU A 50 5.52 7.44 17.86
C GLU A 50 4.50 7.10 16.76
N ILE A 51 5.02 6.63 15.64
CA ILE A 51 4.28 6.17 14.47
C ILE A 51 5.01 4.94 13.96
N ASP A 52 4.29 3.82 13.88
CA ASP A 52 4.85 2.57 13.40
C ASP A 52 4.59 2.36 11.91
N PRO A 53 5.36 1.48 11.23
CA PRO A 53 5.08 1.03 9.87
C PRO A 53 3.62 0.58 9.66
N LEU A 54 3.05 -0.10 10.66
CA LEU A 54 1.65 -0.52 10.63
C LEU A 54 0.69 0.67 10.54
N ASP A 55 0.92 1.74 11.31
CA ASP A 55 0.11 2.96 11.26
C ASP A 55 0.11 3.56 9.85
N VAL A 56 1.28 3.60 9.21
CA VAL A 56 1.43 4.11 7.84
C VAL A 56 0.59 3.27 6.87
N CYS A 57 0.73 1.94 6.90
CA CYS A 57 -0.02 1.05 6.01
C CYS A 57 -1.54 1.21 6.18
N ILE A 58 -2.02 1.24 7.43
CA ILE A 58 -3.46 1.40 7.73
C ILE A 58 -3.95 2.78 7.30
N CYS A 59 -3.22 3.85 7.60
CA CYS A 59 -3.59 5.20 7.17
C CYS A 59 -3.63 5.32 5.64
N MET A 60 -2.69 4.72 4.93
CA MET A 60 -2.68 4.72 3.47
C MET A 60 -3.83 3.90 2.87
N ALA A 61 -4.19 2.77 3.49
CA ALA A 61 -5.39 2.03 3.14
C ALA A 61 -6.67 2.88 3.33
N LEU A 62 -6.78 3.62 4.43
CA LEU A 62 -7.90 4.53 4.68
C LEU A 62 -8.01 5.65 3.63
N VAL A 63 -6.88 6.19 3.15
CA VAL A 63 -6.88 7.14 2.02
C VAL A 63 -7.52 6.51 0.78
N LYS A 64 -7.23 5.23 0.50
CA LYS A 64 -7.84 4.52 -0.65
C LYS A 64 -9.32 4.26 -0.43
N VAL A 65 -9.73 3.86 0.76
CA VAL A 65 -11.15 3.75 1.13
C VAL A 65 -11.88 5.08 0.88
N SER A 66 -11.31 6.21 1.33
CA SER A 66 -11.90 7.53 1.09
C SER A 66 -12.04 7.85 -0.40
N ARG A 67 -11.04 7.51 -1.22
CA ARG A 67 -11.10 7.72 -2.68
C ARG A 67 -12.12 6.81 -3.36
N ILE A 68 -12.28 5.57 -2.90
CA ILE A 68 -13.29 4.63 -3.39
C ILE A 68 -14.70 5.15 -3.09
N VAL A 69 -14.93 5.70 -1.89
CA VAL A 69 -16.24 6.27 -1.53
C VAL A 69 -16.62 7.42 -2.46
N GLU A 70 -15.67 8.31 -2.81
CA GLU A 70 -15.91 9.43 -3.71
C GLU A 70 -16.00 9.01 -5.19
N THR A 71 -15.07 8.17 -5.64
CA THR A 71 -14.95 7.74 -7.04
C THR A 71 -14.36 6.32 -7.11
N PRO A 72 -15.21 5.28 -7.14
CA PRO A 72 -14.76 3.90 -7.26
C PRO A 72 -13.96 3.68 -8.55
N ASN A 73 -12.71 3.27 -8.43
CA ASN A 73 -11.83 2.95 -9.55
C ASN A 73 -10.88 1.80 -9.21
N ARG A 74 -10.39 1.11 -10.25
CA ARG A 74 -9.56 -0.10 -10.15
C ARG A 74 -8.31 0.14 -9.31
N ASP A 75 -7.54 1.16 -9.65
CA ASP A 75 -6.26 1.50 -9.02
C ASP A 75 -6.42 1.70 -7.51
N SER A 76 -7.54 2.30 -7.08
CA SER A 76 -7.81 2.50 -5.66
C SER A 76 -8.10 1.19 -4.92
N PHE A 77 -8.73 0.21 -5.57
CA PHE A 77 -8.89 -1.14 -5.00
C PHE A 77 -7.58 -1.92 -4.98
N VAL A 78 -6.77 -1.82 -6.03
CA VAL A 78 -5.43 -2.45 -6.11
C VAL A 78 -4.54 -1.91 -5.00
N ASP A 79 -4.41 -0.59 -4.88
CA ASP A 79 -3.63 0.05 -3.83
C ASP A 79 -4.14 -0.32 -2.43
N LEU A 80 -5.47 -0.40 -2.23
CA LEU A 80 -6.05 -0.83 -0.95
C LEU A 80 -5.58 -2.24 -0.57
N VAL A 81 -5.63 -3.18 -1.51
CA VAL A 81 -5.16 -4.55 -1.30
C VAL A 81 -3.65 -4.58 -1.04
N SER A 82 -2.86 -3.81 -1.79
CA SER A 82 -1.41 -3.72 -1.57
C SER A 82 -1.06 -3.18 -0.17
N TYR A 83 -1.73 -2.12 0.30
CA TYR A 83 -1.48 -1.59 1.64
C TYR A 83 -1.95 -2.55 2.75
N ALA A 84 -3.06 -3.27 2.54
CA ALA A 84 -3.50 -4.29 3.48
C ALA A 84 -2.51 -5.47 3.57
N ALA A 85 -1.94 -5.89 2.45
CA ALA A 85 -0.90 -6.92 2.42
C ALA A 85 0.38 -6.47 3.14
N LEU A 86 0.87 -5.26 2.85
CA LEU A 86 2.02 -4.66 3.54
C LEU A 86 1.78 -4.45 5.04
N ALA A 87 0.54 -4.13 5.45
CA ALA A 87 0.18 -4.09 6.86
C ALA A 87 0.37 -5.46 7.54
N GLY A 88 -0.07 -6.54 6.88
CA GLY A 88 0.12 -7.91 7.38
C GLY A 88 1.60 -8.29 7.50
N GLU A 89 2.40 -7.98 6.48
CA GLU A 89 3.85 -8.14 6.51
C GLU A 89 4.46 -7.34 7.67
N SER A 90 3.91 -6.16 7.97
CA SER A 90 4.38 -5.30 9.06
C SER A 90 4.19 -5.78 10.47
N VAL A 91 3.30 -6.74 10.69
CA VAL A 91 3.17 -7.35 12.01
C VAL A 91 4.23 -8.44 12.25
N ILE A 92 4.81 -9.00 11.17
CA ILE A 92 5.71 -10.15 11.23
C ILE A 92 7.17 -9.75 11.04
N GLY A 93 7.44 -8.70 10.28
CA GLY A 93 8.79 -8.25 9.93
C GLY A 93 9.59 -7.69 11.11
N ASP A 94 10.89 -7.96 11.12
CA ASP A 94 11.86 -7.25 11.95
C ASP A 94 12.22 -5.92 11.27
N TRP A 95 11.40 -4.89 11.52
CA TRP A 95 11.49 -3.58 10.88
C TRP A 95 12.80 -2.84 11.16
N ASP A 96 13.52 -3.21 12.22
CA ASP A 96 14.82 -2.65 12.53
C ASP A 96 15.89 -3.16 11.55
N ASN A 97 15.73 -4.39 11.04
CA ASN A 97 16.66 -5.04 10.12
C ASN A 97 16.25 -4.99 8.63
N ILE A 98 15.04 -4.50 8.32
CA ILE A 98 14.58 -4.34 6.93
C ILE A 98 15.53 -3.43 6.14
N GLY A 99 16.10 -3.99 5.06
CA GLY A 99 17.09 -3.36 4.18
C GLY A 99 18.52 -3.86 4.32
N ASN A 100 18.82 -4.75 5.28
CA ASN A 100 20.11 -5.46 5.33
C ASN A 100 20.13 -6.74 4.48
N ASP A 101 18.95 -7.26 4.11
CA ASP A 101 18.78 -8.54 3.42
C ASP A 101 18.41 -8.38 1.93
N TYR A 102 18.43 -7.15 1.40
CA TYR A 102 18.11 -6.81 0.00
C TYR A 102 19.24 -6.06 -0.70
#